data_AF-A0A7S2PI29-F1
#
_entry.id   AF-A0A7S2PI29-F1
#
_cell.length_a   1.000
_cell.length_b   1.000
_cell.length_c   1.000
_cell.angle_alpha   90.00
_cell.angle_beta   90.00
_cell.angle_gamma   90.00
#
_symmetry.space_group_name_H-M   'P 1'
#
loop_
_entity.id
_entity.type
_entity.pdbx_description
1 polymer ?
#
loop_
_entity_poly.entity_id
_entity_poly.type
_entity_poly.pdbx_seq_one_letter_code
_entity_poly.pdbx_strand_id
1 'polypeptide(L)'
;IERSEDSHLHRWYAQYLESKADLEGASREYKKAGDWLSLCRVACFNRDLDHAQKICEESQDSAACYHVARHLENEGRVKEAIHFFQMAGRASHALRLAQENNFDGDLMSLALSSDPANMAQAAKYYEQRGQPSKAVVLYIKAGHQKRALEICFQARLFDALRKIADDLSADSDPEDLAKCAEFFMQHSQHDKAVHLLSMSHQYERAVDLCVEHDVHITEDMAERMTPEKNSENQALRADILQRMATLCKKQGSFQLACKKFTQAGDKLKAMKSLLQSGDTEKIIFFAGTARQPDIYVLAGNYLQSLDWHNDQEIMRSIIQFYSKAKAHEKLASFYDACAQVEIDEYRDYEKAGGALREAMKYLLKAVGVAAENDPRVQSLQKRIGLVDNFAGVRKLAATDPAEMVKVCEEMVQLPDIESAVRIGDIFAQLVEHYAESRDFGEAHRCVETMRQKQIILTPYVDQALLETIYNAVGQPVPLQAGGGPRPAAG
;
A
#
# COMPACT_ATOMS: atom_id res chain seq x y z
N ILE A 1 79.95 -33.10 9.60
CA ILE A 1 78.48 -33.05 9.47
C ILE A 1 77.91 -32.07 10.48
N GLU A 2 78.22 -32.19 11.78
CA GLU A 2 77.77 -31.28 12.86
C GLU A 2 78.09 -29.77 12.71
N ARG A 3 78.87 -29.35 11.69
CA ARG A 3 79.26 -27.95 11.43
C ARG A 3 78.66 -27.37 10.16
N SER A 4 77.80 -28.10 9.46
CA SER A 4 77.17 -27.67 8.21
C SER A 4 75.68 -27.43 8.48
N GLU A 5 75.12 -26.30 8.06
CA GLU A 5 73.68 -25.99 8.23
C GLU A 5 72.81 -26.61 7.12
N ASP A 6 73.37 -27.52 6.31
CA ASP A 6 72.67 -28.11 5.17
C ASP A 6 71.63 -29.16 5.64
N SER A 7 70.35 -28.80 5.51
CA SER A 7 69.21 -29.64 5.90
C SER A 7 69.19 -30.99 5.15
N HIS A 8 69.70 -31.05 3.91
CA HIS A 8 69.75 -32.30 3.15
C HIS A 8 70.83 -33.25 3.68
N LEU A 9 71.96 -32.72 4.14
CA LEU A 9 73.04 -33.51 4.72
C LEU A 9 72.64 -34.10 6.08
N HIS A 10 71.95 -33.31 6.91
CA HIS A 10 71.39 -33.79 8.18
C HIS A 10 70.30 -34.86 7.98
N ARG A 11 69.44 -34.72 6.96
CA ARG A 11 68.44 -35.74 6.60
C ARG A 11 69.07 -37.06 6.17
N TRP A 12 70.10 -37.02 5.33
CA TRP A 12 70.84 -38.21 4.89
C TRP A 12 71.57 -38.89 6.05
N TYR A 13 72.21 -38.11 6.92
CA TYR A 13 72.91 -38.63 8.09
C TYR A 13 71.95 -39.26 9.11
N ALA A 14 70.78 -38.66 9.32
CA ALA A 14 69.74 -39.22 10.17
C ALA A 14 69.19 -40.57 9.64
N GLN A 15 68.98 -40.71 8.32
CA GLN A 15 68.60 -41.98 7.68
C GLN A 15 69.67 -43.06 7.83
N TYR A 16 70.95 -42.67 7.75
CA TYR A 16 72.07 -43.58 7.99
C TYR A 16 72.13 -44.06 9.45
N LEU A 17 71.88 -43.18 10.42
CA LEU A 17 71.81 -43.54 11.84
C LEU A 17 70.62 -44.46 12.14
N GLU A 18 69.46 -44.21 11.52
CA GLU A 18 68.29 -45.09 11.59
C GLU A 18 68.62 -46.50 11.04
N SER A 19 69.38 -46.60 9.94
CA SER A 19 69.83 -47.89 9.39
C SER A 19 70.78 -48.67 10.31
N LYS A 20 71.45 -47.98 11.24
CA LYS A 20 72.33 -48.56 12.26
C LYS A 20 71.64 -48.82 13.60
N ALA A 21 70.31 -48.62 13.66
CA ALA A 21 69.49 -48.71 14.87
C ALA A 21 69.83 -47.69 15.97
N ASP A 22 70.56 -46.61 15.65
CA ASP A 22 70.78 -45.48 16.58
C ASP A 22 69.65 -44.45 16.43
N LEU A 23 68.52 -44.73 17.08
CA LEU A 23 67.29 -43.94 16.97
C LEU A 23 67.36 -42.61 17.72
N GLU A 24 68.15 -42.52 18.80
CA GLU A 24 68.35 -41.28 19.55
C GLU A 24 69.24 -40.30 18.77
N GLY A 25 70.33 -40.80 18.17
CA GLY A 25 71.16 -40.04 17.24
C GLY A 25 70.35 -39.54 16.04
N ALA A 26 69.56 -40.42 15.42
CA ALA A 26 68.70 -40.07 14.30
C ALA A 26 67.68 -38.99 14.65
N SER A 27 67.03 -39.06 15.81
CA SER A 27 66.04 -38.06 16.26
C SER A 27 66.63 -36.65 16.42
N ARG A 28 67.86 -36.54 16.95
CA ARG A 28 68.56 -35.25 17.07
C ARG A 28 68.87 -34.64 15.72
N GLU A 29 69.29 -35.46 14.77
CA GLU A 29 69.66 -35.01 13.42
C GLU A 29 68.42 -34.70 12.56
N TYR A 30 67.31 -35.44 12.73
CA TYR A 30 66.01 -35.08 12.11
C TYR A 30 65.46 -33.75 12.62
N LYS A 31 65.61 -33.46 13.93
CA LYS A 31 65.22 -32.17 14.51
C LYS A 31 66.04 -31.01 13.94
N LYS A 32 67.35 -31.20 13.72
CA LYS A 32 68.22 -30.21 13.04
C LYS A 32 67.88 -30.04 11.56
N ALA A 33 67.44 -31.11 10.89
CA ALA A 33 67.03 -31.09 9.49
C ALA A 33 65.64 -30.48 9.23
N GLY A 34 64.83 -30.26 10.26
CA GLY A 34 63.44 -29.84 10.12
C GLY A 34 62.52 -30.91 9.49
N ASP A 35 62.95 -32.19 9.46
CA ASP A 35 62.14 -33.30 8.93
C ASP A 35 61.25 -33.89 10.03
N TRP A 36 60.15 -33.17 10.30
CA TRP A 36 59.17 -33.50 11.35
C TRP A 36 58.46 -34.84 11.11
N LEU A 37 58.26 -35.23 9.84
CA LEU A 37 57.66 -36.52 9.46
C LEU A 37 58.54 -37.69 9.92
N SER A 38 59.83 -37.65 9.60
CA SER A 38 60.77 -38.71 9.97
C SER A 38 60.96 -38.76 11.49
N LEU A 39 60.97 -37.61 12.16
CA LEU A 39 61.02 -37.53 13.62
C LEU A 39 59.79 -38.18 14.29
N CYS A 40 58.58 -37.87 13.79
CA CYS A 40 57.35 -38.49 14.29
C CYS A 40 57.30 -39.99 14.01
N ARG A 41 57.84 -40.45 12.88
CA ARG A 41 57.94 -41.88 12.55
C ARG A 41 58.81 -42.64 13.54
N VAL A 42 59.98 -42.09 13.88
CA VAL A 42 60.90 -42.70 14.87
C VAL A 42 60.27 -42.72 16.27
N ALA A 43 59.58 -41.64 16.67
CA ALA A 43 58.85 -41.58 17.95
C ALA A 43 57.69 -42.59 18.02
N CYS A 44 56.89 -42.72 16.95
CA CYS A 44 55.83 -43.73 16.86
C CYS A 44 56.39 -45.17 16.93
N PHE A 45 57.54 -45.43 16.28
CA PHE A 45 58.20 -46.73 16.31
C PHE A 45 58.65 -47.13 17.73
N ASN A 46 59.10 -46.14 18.52
CA ASN A 46 59.48 -46.33 19.92
C ASN A 46 58.28 -46.44 20.88
N ARG A 47 57.04 -46.42 20.39
CA ARG A 47 55.78 -46.39 21.16
C ARG A 47 55.64 -45.17 22.10
N ASP A 48 56.44 -44.13 21.87
CA ASP A 48 56.33 -42.86 22.61
C ASP A 48 55.36 -41.93 21.89
N LEU A 49 54.07 -42.25 22.04
CA LEU A 49 52.98 -41.54 21.38
C LEU A 49 52.83 -40.11 21.92
N ASP A 50 53.03 -39.91 23.22
CA ASP A 50 52.91 -38.59 23.84
C ASP A 50 53.98 -37.63 23.31
N HIS A 51 55.20 -38.14 23.04
CA HIS A 51 56.23 -37.35 22.39
C HIS A 51 55.91 -37.07 20.91
N ALA A 52 55.39 -38.07 20.18
CA ALA A 52 54.98 -37.90 18.78
C ALA A 52 53.83 -36.88 18.63
N GLN A 53 52.88 -36.86 19.56
CA GLN A 53 51.78 -35.90 19.62
C GLN A 53 52.28 -34.48 19.86
N LYS A 54 53.18 -34.29 20.85
CA LYS A 54 53.81 -32.99 21.11
C LYS A 54 54.58 -32.46 19.91
N ILE A 55 55.31 -33.31 19.21
CA ILE A 55 56.02 -32.92 17.98
C ILE A 55 55.02 -32.44 16.92
N CYS A 56 53.88 -33.12 16.76
CA CYS A 56 52.85 -32.69 15.83
C CYS A 56 52.18 -31.36 16.22
N GLU A 57 51.93 -31.15 17.52
CA GLU A 57 51.37 -29.90 18.05
C GLU A 57 52.32 -28.70 17.88
N GLU A 58 53.61 -28.91 18.11
CA GLU A 58 54.66 -27.89 17.97
C GLU A 58 54.99 -27.59 16.49
N SER A 59 55.03 -28.62 15.64
CA SER A 59 55.44 -28.48 14.23
C SER A 59 54.30 -28.09 13.29
N GLN A 60 53.05 -28.46 13.63
CA GLN A 60 51.86 -28.33 12.77
C GLN A 60 52.06 -28.89 11.33
N ASP A 61 52.99 -29.82 11.15
CA ASP A 61 53.30 -30.39 9.84
C ASP A 61 52.21 -31.39 9.41
N SER A 62 51.65 -31.18 8.22
CA SER A 62 50.52 -31.97 7.70
C SER A 62 50.88 -33.45 7.49
N ALA A 63 52.11 -33.75 7.09
CA ALA A 63 52.55 -35.13 6.84
C ALA A 63 52.82 -35.87 8.16
N ALA A 64 53.48 -35.21 9.12
CA ALA A 64 53.71 -35.72 10.47
C ALA A 64 52.38 -36.02 11.20
N CYS A 65 51.44 -35.07 11.19
CA CYS A 65 50.11 -35.24 11.79
C CYS A 65 49.35 -36.41 11.16
N TYR A 66 49.44 -36.59 9.84
CA TYR A 66 48.80 -37.71 9.14
C TYR A 66 49.39 -39.08 9.56
N HIS A 67 50.72 -39.15 9.74
CA HIS A 67 51.38 -40.38 10.17
C HIS A 67 50.97 -40.77 11.59
N VAL A 68 50.96 -39.81 12.52
CA VAL A 68 50.50 -40.03 13.90
C VAL A 68 49.02 -40.43 13.93
N ALA A 69 48.17 -39.77 13.14
CA ALA A 69 46.75 -40.11 13.05
C ALA A 69 46.50 -41.56 12.60
N ARG A 70 47.24 -42.05 11.58
CA ARG A 70 47.14 -43.46 11.13
C ARG A 70 47.63 -44.46 12.19
N HIS A 71 48.66 -44.10 12.94
CA HIS A 71 49.15 -44.95 14.02
C HIS A 71 48.12 -45.08 15.14
N LEU A 72 47.54 -43.94 15.56
CA LEU A 72 46.47 -43.90 16.57
C LEU A 72 45.20 -44.63 16.12
N GLU A 73 44.87 -44.57 14.82
CA GLU A 73 43.79 -45.35 14.22
C GLU A 73 44.03 -46.87 14.37
N ASN A 74 45.24 -47.36 14.03
CA ASN A 74 45.59 -48.79 14.16
C ASN A 74 45.56 -49.28 15.62
N GLU A 75 45.85 -48.40 16.58
CA GLU A 75 45.79 -48.71 18.01
C GLU A 75 44.39 -48.56 18.63
N GLY A 76 43.40 -48.11 17.84
CA GLY A 76 42.01 -47.94 18.30
C GLY A 76 41.76 -46.67 19.12
N ARG A 77 42.70 -45.71 19.19
CA ARG A 77 42.54 -44.41 19.87
C ARG A 77 41.82 -43.41 18.96
N VAL A 78 40.56 -43.72 18.62
CA VAL A 78 39.79 -43.05 17.56
C VAL A 78 39.62 -41.54 17.78
N LYS A 79 39.35 -41.08 19.01
CA LYS A 79 39.14 -39.65 19.29
C LYS A 79 40.37 -38.80 19.00
N GLU A 80 41.55 -39.31 19.35
CA GLU A 80 42.81 -38.63 19.12
C GLU A 80 43.21 -38.70 17.65
N ALA A 81 42.95 -39.84 16.99
CA ALA A 81 43.15 -39.99 15.55
C ALA A 81 42.35 -38.94 14.76
N ILE A 82 41.08 -38.70 15.13
CA ILE A 82 40.24 -37.66 14.52
C ILE A 82 40.89 -36.27 14.66
N HIS A 83 41.39 -35.92 15.85
CA HIS A 83 42.06 -34.63 16.09
C HIS A 83 43.28 -34.44 15.18
N PHE A 84 44.17 -35.44 15.11
CA PHE A 84 45.36 -35.35 14.25
C PHE A 84 45.03 -35.41 12.75
N PHE A 85 43.96 -36.10 12.33
CA PHE A 85 43.48 -36.02 10.94
C PHE A 85 42.92 -34.64 10.58
N GLN A 86 42.28 -33.94 11.52
CA GLN A 86 41.88 -32.54 11.32
C GLN A 86 43.11 -31.63 11.18
N MET A 87 44.10 -31.77 12.08
CA MET A 87 45.35 -31.00 12.01
C MET A 87 46.11 -31.25 10.71
N ALA A 88 46.08 -32.48 10.19
CA ALA A 88 46.66 -32.84 8.90
C ALA A 88 45.90 -32.26 7.69
N GLY A 89 44.73 -31.61 7.89
CA GLY A 89 43.87 -31.14 6.82
C GLY A 89 43.19 -32.26 6.02
N ARG A 90 43.07 -33.46 6.60
CA ARG A 90 42.45 -34.64 5.97
C ARG A 90 41.07 -34.93 6.56
N ALA A 91 40.14 -34.00 6.33
CA ALA A 91 38.77 -34.09 6.85
C ALA A 91 38.03 -35.38 6.43
N SER A 92 38.28 -35.92 5.23
CA SER A 92 37.64 -37.16 4.77
C SER A 92 37.97 -38.39 5.64
N HIS A 93 39.20 -38.46 6.17
CA HIS A 93 39.62 -39.57 7.03
C HIS A 93 39.05 -39.42 8.44
N ALA A 94 39.03 -38.19 8.96
CA ALA A 94 38.36 -37.87 10.22
C ALA A 94 36.86 -38.18 10.18
N LEU A 95 36.17 -37.83 9.07
CA LEU A 95 34.76 -38.13 8.88
C LEU A 95 34.48 -39.62 8.78
N ARG A 96 35.29 -40.38 8.02
CA ARG A 96 35.15 -41.84 7.93
C ARG A 96 35.26 -42.50 9.31
N LEU A 97 36.28 -42.11 10.09
CA LEU A 97 36.46 -42.66 11.43
C LEU A 97 35.33 -42.31 12.38
N ALA A 98 34.82 -41.08 12.31
CA ALA A 98 33.65 -40.66 13.08
C ALA A 98 32.38 -41.43 12.68
N GLN A 99 32.20 -41.75 11.39
CA GLN A 99 31.09 -42.55 10.87
C GLN A 99 31.16 -44.02 11.31
N GLU A 100 32.32 -44.66 11.19
CA GLU A 100 32.52 -46.07 11.56
C GLU A 100 32.30 -46.32 13.07
N ASN A 101 32.62 -45.32 13.90
CA ASN A 101 32.55 -45.43 15.37
C ASN A 101 31.33 -44.77 16.02
N ASN A 102 30.35 -44.31 15.23
CA ASN A 102 29.10 -43.66 15.71
C ASN A 102 29.32 -42.39 16.55
N PHE A 103 30.36 -41.60 16.29
CA PHE A 103 30.58 -40.33 16.97
C PHE A 103 29.72 -39.20 16.36
N ASP A 104 28.39 -39.33 16.46
CA ASP A 104 27.42 -38.44 15.81
C ASP A 104 27.53 -36.95 16.23
N GLY A 105 28.00 -36.67 17.45
CA GLY A 105 28.21 -35.29 17.94
C GLY A 105 29.40 -34.63 17.25
N ASP A 106 30.55 -35.30 17.26
CA ASP A 106 31.79 -34.81 16.67
C ASP A 106 31.71 -34.79 15.15
N LEU A 107 31.00 -35.76 14.55
CA LEU A 107 30.77 -35.85 13.10
C LEU A 107 30.09 -34.61 12.51
N MET A 108 29.10 -34.05 13.22
CA MET A 108 28.42 -32.83 12.75
C MET A 108 29.36 -31.63 12.74
N SER A 109 30.12 -31.41 13.83
CA SER A 109 31.10 -30.32 13.88
C SER A 109 32.22 -30.50 12.86
N LEU A 110 32.71 -31.73 12.67
CA LEU A 110 33.71 -32.08 11.67
C LEU A 110 33.25 -31.73 10.27
N ALA A 111 32.04 -32.16 9.92
CA ALA A 111 31.46 -31.90 8.61
C ALA A 111 31.31 -30.39 8.36
N LEU A 112 30.79 -29.65 9.34
CA LEU A 112 30.62 -28.19 9.23
C LEU A 112 31.94 -27.42 9.04
N SER A 113 33.06 -27.97 9.49
CA SER A 113 34.41 -27.40 9.31
C SER A 113 35.13 -27.86 8.04
N SER A 114 34.52 -28.78 7.28
CA SER A 114 35.13 -29.39 6.08
C SER A 114 34.69 -28.72 4.78
N ASP A 115 35.27 -29.15 3.65
CA ASP A 115 34.86 -28.71 2.31
C ASP A 115 33.47 -29.23 1.90
N PRO A 116 32.80 -28.60 0.92
CA PRO A 116 31.44 -28.98 0.51
C PRO A 116 31.27 -30.45 0.10
N ALA A 117 32.30 -31.09 -0.48
CA ALA A 117 32.21 -32.50 -0.88
C ALA A 117 32.15 -33.42 0.36
N ASN A 118 32.96 -33.13 1.38
CA ASN A 118 32.94 -33.82 2.66
C ASN A 118 31.64 -33.56 3.44
N MET A 119 31.09 -32.34 3.40
CA MET A 119 29.76 -32.04 3.93
C MET A 119 28.66 -32.89 3.28
N ALA A 120 28.68 -33.03 1.95
CA ALA A 120 27.71 -33.82 1.20
C ALA A 120 27.81 -35.33 1.52
N GLN A 121 29.02 -35.84 1.73
CA GLN A 121 29.23 -37.23 2.15
C GLN A 121 28.70 -37.49 3.56
N ALA A 122 28.95 -36.57 4.50
CA ALA A 122 28.40 -36.65 5.85
C ALA A 122 26.86 -36.52 5.83
N ALA A 123 26.28 -35.69 4.96
CA ALA A 123 24.84 -35.57 4.78
C ALA A 123 24.20 -36.89 4.32
N LYS A 124 24.80 -37.59 3.33
CA LYS A 124 24.34 -38.91 2.86
C LYS A 124 24.33 -39.95 3.98
N TYR A 125 25.33 -39.92 4.86
CA TYR A 125 25.40 -40.81 6.01
C TYR A 125 24.23 -40.57 6.99
N TYR A 126 23.94 -39.31 7.31
CA TYR A 126 22.78 -38.98 8.17
C TYR A 126 21.44 -39.35 7.52
N GLU A 127 21.33 -39.23 6.20
CA GLU A 127 20.16 -39.66 5.44
C GLU A 127 19.93 -41.18 5.58
N GLN A 128 20.96 -41.99 5.38
CA GLN A 128 20.89 -43.46 5.54
C GLN A 128 20.56 -43.90 6.96
N ARG A 129 20.96 -43.10 7.96
CA ARG A 129 20.69 -43.33 9.39
C ARG A 129 19.28 -42.88 9.83
N GLY A 130 18.47 -42.33 8.94
CA GLY A 130 17.15 -41.81 9.28
C GLY A 130 17.19 -40.55 10.13
N GLN A 131 18.25 -39.74 10.05
CA GLN A 131 18.37 -38.43 10.72
C GLN A 131 18.26 -37.27 9.70
N PRO A 132 17.08 -37.06 9.07
CA PRO A 132 16.92 -36.13 7.95
C PRO A 132 17.19 -34.66 8.34
N SER A 133 16.89 -34.25 9.58
CA SER A 133 17.12 -32.88 10.04
C SER A 133 18.59 -32.47 10.00
N LYS A 134 19.51 -33.39 10.35
CA LYS A 134 20.96 -33.13 10.29
C LYS A 134 21.47 -33.16 8.85
N ALA A 135 20.96 -34.09 8.04
CA ALA A 135 21.30 -34.21 6.63
C ALA A 135 20.97 -32.92 5.86
N VAL A 136 19.78 -32.35 6.09
CA VAL A 136 19.35 -31.10 5.44
C VAL A 136 20.30 -29.93 5.75
N VAL A 137 20.68 -29.75 7.02
CA VAL A 137 21.61 -28.66 7.40
C VAL A 137 22.95 -28.77 6.66
N LEU A 138 23.47 -29.99 6.53
CA LEU A 138 24.71 -30.24 5.80
C LEU A 138 24.54 -30.05 4.29
N TYR A 139 23.43 -30.48 3.70
CA TYR A 139 23.17 -30.28 2.27
C TYR A 139 23.03 -28.80 1.89
N ILE A 140 22.36 -28.00 2.73
CA ILE A 140 22.24 -26.55 2.51
C ILE A 140 23.64 -25.92 2.51
N LYS A 141 24.46 -26.21 3.52
CA LYS A 141 25.81 -25.64 3.62
C LYS A 141 26.78 -26.16 2.54
N ALA A 142 26.55 -27.37 2.03
CA ALA A 142 27.28 -27.92 0.90
C ALA A 142 26.84 -27.31 -0.45
N GLY A 143 25.80 -26.48 -0.49
CA GLY A 143 25.25 -25.90 -1.74
C GLY A 143 24.32 -26.83 -2.52
N HIS A 144 23.92 -27.97 -1.94
CA HIS A 144 23.02 -28.95 -2.55
C HIS A 144 21.55 -28.70 -2.18
N GLN A 145 21.04 -27.52 -2.55
CA GLN A 145 19.71 -27.04 -2.14
C GLN A 145 18.57 -27.94 -2.66
N LYS A 146 18.65 -28.45 -3.89
CA LYS A 146 17.64 -29.36 -4.47
C LYS A 146 17.43 -30.62 -3.63
N ARG A 147 18.52 -31.29 -3.23
CA ARG A 147 18.45 -32.50 -2.40
C ARG A 147 17.95 -32.18 -0.99
N ALA A 148 18.33 -31.04 -0.43
CA ALA A 148 17.82 -30.57 0.86
C ALA A 148 16.30 -30.37 0.82
N LEU A 149 15.77 -29.76 -0.25
CA LEU A 149 14.33 -29.58 -0.45
C LEU A 149 13.58 -30.91 -0.55
N GLU A 150 14.07 -31.85 -1.36
CA GLU A 150 13.46 -33.19 -1.48
C GLU A 150 13.33 -33.88 -0.11
N ILE A 151 14.39 -33.86 0.69
CA ILE A 151 14.39 -34.46 2.03
C ILE A 151 13.43 -33.71 2.96
N CYS A 152 13.38 -32.38 2.88
CA CYS A 152 12.42 -31.58 3.65
C CYS A 152 10.97 -31.94 3.32
N PHE A 153 10.63 -32.13 2.04
CA PHE A 153 9.29 -32.54 1.63
C PHE A 153 8.97 -33.97 2.09
N GLN A 154 9.89 -34.91 1.93
CA GLN A 154 9.68 -36.32 2.32
C GLN A 154 9.54 -36.49 3.84
N ALA A 155 10.40 -35.81 4.61
CA ALA A 155 10.44 -35.90 6.08
C ALA A 155 9.55 -34.85 6.78
N ARG A 156 8.81 -34.02 6.03
CA ARG A 156 7.94 -32.94 6.53
C ARG A 156 8.65 -32.02 7.54
N LEU A 157 9.87 -31.60 7.22
CA LEU A 157 10.70 -30.75 8.09
C LEU A 157 10.36 -29.26 7.92
N PHE A 158 9.32 -28.79 8.60
CA PHE A 158 8.78 -27.43 8.50
C PHE A 158 9.81 -26.31 8.75
N ASP A 159 10.52 -26.37 9.88
CA ASP A 159 11.46 -25.32 10.28
C ASP A 159 12.67 -25.23 9.33
N ALA A 160 13.10 -26.37 8.80
CA ALA A 160 14.18 -26.43 7.83
C ALA A 160 13.73 -25.90 6.47
N LEU A 161 12.54 -26.29 6.00
CA LEU A 161 11.99 -25.77 4.74
C LEU A 161 11.78 -24.26 4.80
N ARG A 162 11.32 -23.70 5.94
CA ARG A 162 11.16 -22.26 6.11
C ARG A 162 12.48 -21.50 5.87
N LYS A 163 13.58 -22.00 6.44
CA LYS A 163 14.92 -21.41 6.24
C LYS A 163 15.37 -21.51 4.78
N ILE A 164 15.19 -22.68 4.16
CA ILE A 164 15.55 -22.87 2.75
C ILE A 164 14.72 -21.94 1.85
N ALA A 165 13.43 -21.79 2.14
CA ALA A 165 12.53 -20.95 1.35
C ALA A 165 12.85 -19.46 1.47
N ASP A 166 13.37 -19.00 2.62
CA ASP A 166 13.84 -17.63 2.78
C ASP A 166 15.13 -17.37 1.96
N ASP A 167 15.90 -18.41 1.63
CA ASP A 167 17.09 -18.36 0.76
C ASP A 167 16.76 -18.58 -0.74
N LEU A 168 15.50 -18.90 -1.10
CA LEU A 168 15.11 -19.06 -2.50
C LEU A 168 15.02 -17.70 -3.19
N SER A 169 15.56 -17.62 -4.40
CA SER A 169 15.51 -16.44 -5.28
C SER A 169 14.70 -16.70 -6.55
N ALA A 170 14.47 -15.65 -7.34
CA ALA A 170 13.77 -15.78 -8.63
C ALA A 170 14.53 -16.66 -9.65
N ASP A 171 15.83 -16.90 -9.42
CA ASP A 171 16.67 -17.80 -10.23
C ASP A 171 16.49 -19.28 -9.84
N SER A 172 15.73 -19.55 -8.77
CA SER A 172 15.45 -20.92 -8.32
C SER A 172 14.49 -21.62 -9.28
N ASP A 173 14.55 -22.95 -9.30
CA ASP A 173 13.72 -23.79 -10.18
C ASP A 173 12.22 -23.51 -9.94
N PRO A 174 11.45 -23.13 -10.98
CA PRO A 174 10.02 -22.85 -10.83
C PRO A 174 9.22 -24.00 -10.23
N GLU A 175 9.61 -25.26 -10.48
CA GLU A 175 8.97 -26.43 -9.87
C GLU A 175 9.19 -26.50 -8.35
N ASP A 176 10.40 -26.16 -7.89
CA ASP A 176 10.76 -26.17 -6.48
C ASP A 176 10.03 -25.05 -5.72
N LEU A 177 9.92 -23.87 -6.34
CA LEU A 177 9.14 -22.75 -5.83
C LEU A 177 7.65 -23.11 -5.70
N ALA A 178 7.08 -23.80 -6.70
CA ALA A 178 5.69 -24.23 -6.69
C ALA A 178 5.40 -25.25 -5.56
N LYS A 179 6.27 -26.25 -5.39
CA LYS A 179 6.16 -27.24 -4.29
C LYS A 179 6.29 -26.57 -2.93
N CYS A 180 7.21 -25.62 -2.79
CA CYS A 180 7.34 -24.83 -1.56
C CYS A 180 6.06 -24.03 -1.29
N ALA A 181 5.50 -23.37 -2.30
CA ALA A 181 4.26 -22.63 -2.16
C ALA A 181 3.10 -23.52 -1.70
N GLU A 182 2.87 -24.67 -2.35
CA GLU A 182 1.82 -25.63 -1.96
C GLU A 182 1.98 -26.13 -0.53
N PHE A 183 3.22 -26.33 -0.08
CA PHE A 183 3.50 -26.67 1.30
C PHE A 183 3.13 -25.52 2.27
N PHE A 184 3.52 -24.28 1.99
CA PHE A 184 3.12 -23.14 2.83
C PHE A 184 1.60 -22.93 2.84
N MET A 185 0.90 -23.25 1.75
CA MET A 185 -0.56 -23.26 1.71
C MET A 185 -1.16 -24.26 2.69
N GLN A 186 -0.66 -25.50 2.72
CA GLN A 186 -1.12 -26.54 3.65
C GLN A 186 -0.92 -26.15 5.12
N HIS A 187 0.04 -25.27 5.40
CA HIS A 187 0.38 -24.80 6.74
C HIS A 187 -0.13 -23.39 7.07
N SER A 188 -1.12 -22.90 6.32
CA SER A 188 -1.77 -21.59 6.52
C SER A 188 -0.83 -20.37 6.46
N GLN A 189 0.34 -20.51 5.84
CA GLN A 189 1.27 -19.40 5.58
C GLN A 189 1.01 -18.84 4.18
N HIS A 190 -0.18 -18.29 3.98
CA HIS A 190 -0.67 -17.85 2.68
C HIS A 190 0.19 -16.73 2.07
N ASP A 191 0.65 -15.76 2.86
CA ASP A 191 1.50 -14.65 2.37
C ASP A 191 2.80 -15.15 1.71
N LYS A 192 3.46 -16.14 2.33
CA LYS A 192 4.67 -16.75 1.79
C LYS A 192 4.38 -17.57 0.53
N ALA A 193 3.25 -18.26 0.49
CA ALA A 193 2.83 -19.00 -0.69
C ALA A 193 2.59 -18.05 -1.88
N VAL A 194 1.90 -16.92 -1.68
CA VAL A 194 1.71 -15.89 -2.72
C VAL A 194 3.05 -15.36 -3.21
N HIS A 195 3.97 -15.06 -2.29
CA HIS A 195 5.30 -14.57 -2.62
C HIS A 195 6.07 -15.55 -3.53
N LEU A 196 6.12 -16.83 -3.16
CA LEU A 196 6.81 -17.87 -3.94
C LEU A 196 6.14 -18.12 -5.30
N LEU A 197 4.79 -18.11 -5.35
CA LEU A 197 4.05 -18.23 -6.62
C LEU A 197 4.35 -17.05 -7.55
N SER A 198 4.44 -15.84 -7.02
CA SER A 198 4.81 -14.63 -7.77
C SER A 198 6.21 -14.75 -8.36
N MET A 199 7.19 -15.23 -7.57
CA MET A 199 8.55 -15.48 -8.06
C MET A 199 8.61 -16.55 -9.15
N SER A 200 7.78 -17.59 -9.04
CA SER A 200 7.65 -18.64 -10.07
C SER A 200 6.85 -18.21 -11.31
N HIS A 201 6.47 -16.93 -11.42
CA HIS A 201 5.66 -16.36 -12.50
C HIS A 201 4.25 -16.99 -12.62
N GLN A 202 3.77 -17.68 -11.58
CA GLN A 202 2.42 -18.27 -11.51
C GLN A 202 1.42 -17.25 -10.94
N TYR A 203 1.31 -16.09 -11.60
CA TYR A 203 0.51 -14.96 -11.13
C TYR A 203 -0.98 -15.28 -10.98
N GLU A 204 -1.55 -16.09 -11.88
CA GLU A 204 -2.97 -16.49 -11.81
C GLU A 204 -3.27 -17.24 -10.51
N ARG A 205 -2.48 -18.28 -10.22
CA ARG A 205 -2.61 -19.06 -8.98
C ARG A 205 -2.37 -18.19 -7.74
N ALA A 206 -1.42 -17.26 -7.79
CA ALA A 206 -1.17 -16.34 -6.68
C ALA A 206 -2.40 -15.47 -6.37
N VAL A 207 -3.09 -14.97 -7.41
CA VAL A 207 -4.31 -14.19 -7.26
C VAL A 207 -5.50 -15.06 -6.82
N ASP A 208 -5.66 -16.26 -7.38
CA ASP A 208 -6.66 -17.25 -6.93
C ASP A 208 -6.51 -17.51 -5.42
N LEU A 209 -5.28 -17.72 -4.95
CA LEU A 209 -4.99 -17.95 -3.54
C LEU A 209 -5.43 -16.77 -2.66
N CYS A 210 -5.17 -15.55 -3.11
CA CYS A 210 -5.58 -14.35 -2.38
C CYS A 210 -7.10 -14.26 -2.25
N VAL A 211 -7.84 -14.69 -3.26
CA VAL A 211 -9.30 -14.71 -3.26
C VAL A 211 -9.85 -15.83 -2.38
N GLU A 212 -9.29 -17.04 -2.45
CA GLU A 212 -9.77 -18.22 -1.72
C GLU A 212 -9.53 -18.12 -0.21
N HIS A 213 -8.39 -17.57 0.19
CA HIS A 213 -7.96 -17.50 1.59
C HIS A 213 -8.06 -16.10 2.21
N ASP A 214 -8.70 -15.15 1.51
CA ASP A 214 -8.87 -13.75 1.92
C ASP A 214 -7.56 -13.06 2.36
N VAL A 215 -6.49 -13.29 1.59
CA VAL A 215 -5.16 -12.75 1.89
C VAL A 215 -5.13 -11.25 1.59
N HIS A 216 -4.65 -10.45 2.54
CA HIS A 216 -4.64 -9.00 2.40
C HIS A 216 -3.63 -8.49 1.36
N ILE A 217 -4.20 -7.85 0.34
CA ILE A 217 -3.67 -6.93 -0.67
C ILE A 217 -2.60 -5.88 -0.28
N THR A 218 -1.35 -6.20 0.09
CA THR A 218 -0.32 -5.14 0.29
C THR A 218 0.20 -4.54 -1.03
N GLU A 219 0.70 -3.31 -1.01
CA GLU A 219 1.21 -2.64 -2.22
C GLU A 219 2.39 -3.38 -2.84
N ASP A 220 3.37 -3.79 -2.02
CA ASP A 220 4.53 -4.58 -2.45
C ASP A 220 4.11 -5.93 -3.05
N MET A 221 3.18 -6.65 -2.40
CA MET A 221 2.66 -7.92 -2.92
C MET A 221 1.93 -7.71 -4.26
N ALA A 222 1.18 -6.61 -4.39
CA ALA A 222 0.50 -6.28 -5.62
C ALA A 222 1.47 -5.93 -6.75
N GLU A 223 2.62 -5.32 -6.46
CA GLU A 223 3.67 -5.08 -7.45
C GLU A 223 4.33 -6.38 -7.90
N ARG A 224 4.69 -7.27 -6.96
CA ARG A 224 5.26 -8.59 -7.28
C ARG A 224 4.33 -9.50 -8.07
N MET A 225 3.02 -9.46 -7.78
CA MET A 225 2.00 -10.21 -8.51
C MET A 225 1.65 -9.61 -9.88
N THR A 226 2.17 -8.43 -10.21
CA THR A 226 1.92 -7.81 -11.51
C THR A 226 2.93 -8.32 -12.52
N PRO A 227 2.50 -8.93 -13.64
CA PRO A 227 3.41 -9.34 -14.70
C PRO A 227 4.24 -8.16 -15.24
N GLU A 228 5.16 -8.38 -16.18
CA GLU A 228 5.83 -7.28 -16.89
C GLU A 228 4.98 -6.70 -18.02
N LYS A 229 5.20 -5.43 -18.36
CA LYS A 229 4.39 -4.72 -19.40
C LYS A 229 4.55 -5.33 -20.81
N ASN A 230 5.67 -6.02 -21.07
CA ASN A 230 5.99 -6.62 -22.38
C ASN A 230 5.68 -8.13 -22.46
N SER A 231 4.93 -8.68 -21.50
CA SER A 231 4.51 -10.08 -21.56
C SER A 231 3.65 -10.33 -22.81
N GLU A 232 3.95 -11.38 -23.57
CA GLU A 232 3.28 -11.72 -24.85
C GLU A 232 1.73 -11.80 -24.74
N ASN A 233 1.20 -12.09 -23.55
CA ASN A 233 -0.23 -12.18 -23.27
C ASN A 233 -0.80 -10.93 -22.55
N GLN A 234 -1.01 -9.86 -23.31
CA GLN A 234 -1.61 -8.62 -22.79
C GLN A 234 -3.03 -8.82 -22.23
N ALA A 235 -3.81 -9.75 -22.79
CA ALA A 235 -5.15 -10.09 -22.31
C ALA A 235 -5.12 -10.74 -20.92
N LEU A 236 -4.22 -11.70 -20.71
CA LEU A 236 -4.02 -12.38 -19.44
C LEU A 236 -3.56 -11.40 -18.36
N ARG A 237 -2.61 -10.51 -18.72
CA ARG A 237 -2.16 -9.42 -17.85
C ARG A 237 -3.32 -8.55 -17.40
N ALA A 238 -4.21 -8.15 -18.32
CA ALA A 238 -5.35 -7.30 -18.00
C ALA A 238 -6.34 -8.02 -17.07
N ASP A 239 -6.58 -9.32 -17.28
CA ASP A 239 -7.44 -10.12 -16.41
C ASP A 239 -6.89 -10.22 -14.98
N ILE A 240 -5.62 -10.60 -14.82
CA ILE A 240 -4.93 -10.66 -13.52
C ILE A 240 -5.06 -9.32 -12.78
N LEU A 241 -4.77 -8.21 -13.47
CA LEU A 241 -4.89 -6.87 -12.88
C LEU A 241 -6.32 -6.52 -12.48
N GLN A 242 -7.33 -6.90 -13.27
CA GLN A 242 -8.74 -6.68 -12.91
C GLN A 242 -9.17 -7.49 -11.69
N ARG A 243 -8.74 -8.76 -11.60
CA ARG A 243 -9.03 -9.64 -10.48
C ARG A 243 -8.40 -9.10 -9.19
N MET A 244 -7.11 -8.73 -9.25
CA MET A 244 -6.42 -8.07 -8.14
C MET A 244 -7.12 -6.79 -7.70
N ALA A 245 -7.45 -5.90 -8.65
CA ALA A 245 -8.11 -4.64 -8.35
C ALA A 245 -9.49 -4.85 -7.68
N THR A 246 -10.23 -5.86 -8.12
CA THR A 246 -11.54 -6.22 -7.55
C THR A 246 -11.38 -6.72 -6.11
N LEU A 247 -10.35 -7.52 -5.83
CA LEU A 247 -10.06 -7.98 -4.48
C LEU A 247 -9.62 -6.83 -3.57
N CYS A 248 -8.69 -5.96 -4.02
CA CYS A 248 -8.28 -4.76 -3.28
C CYS A 248 -9.48 -3.87 -2.93
N LYS A 249 -10.44 -3.73 -3.87
CA LYS A 249 -11.67 -2.97 -3.63
C LYS A 249 -12.54 -3.61 -2.54
N LYS A 250 -12.69 -4.95 -2.55
CA LYS A 250 -13.42 -5.68 -1.50
C LYS A 250 -12.78 -5.52 -0.12
N GLN A 251 -11.45 -5.44 -0.09
CA GLN A 251 -10.66 -5.25 1.14
C GLN A 251 -10.62 -3.79 1.62
N GLY A 252 -11.31 -2.86 0.95
CA GLY A 252 -11.31 -1.43 1.29
C GLY A 252 -10.06 -0.66 0.85
N SER A 253 -9.12 -1.30 0.16
CA SER A 253 -7.92 -0.65 -0.39
C SER A 253 -8.21 0.02 -1.73
N PHE A 254 -9.00 1.10 -1.69
CA PHE A 254 -9.53 1.78 -2.86
C PHE A 254 -8.46 2.44 -3.75
N GLN A 255 -7.38 2.97 -3.16
CA GLN A 255 -6.30 3.59 -3.90
C GLN A 255 -5.50 2.55 -4.70
N LEU A 256 -5.19 1.41 -4.07
CA LEU A 256 -4.50 0.30 -4.74
C LEU A 256 -5.39 -0.29 -5.84
N ALA A 257 -6.70 -0.46 -5.58
CA ALA A 257 -7.67 -0.87 -6.58
C ALA A 257 -7.68 0.09 -7.79
N CYS A 258 -7.69 1.41 -7.55
CA CYS A 258 -7.62 2.42 -8.60
C CYS A 258 -6.33 2.28 -9.44
N LYS A 259 -5.17 2.12 -8.80
CA LYS A 259 -3.88 1.90 -9.49
C LYS A 259 -3.95 0.67 -10.40
N LYS A 260 -4.43 -0.47 -9.89
CA LYS A 260 -4.50 -1.73 -10.64
C LYS A 260 -5.55 -1.70 -11.77
N PHE A 261 -6.73 -1.13 -11.56
CA PHE A 261 -7.70 -0.90 -12.64
C PHE A 261 -7.15 0.01 -13.75
N THR A 262 -6.39 1.05 -13.37
CA THR A 262 -5.74 1.94 -14.34
C THR A 262 -4.69 1.20 -15.17
N GLN A 263 -3.88 0.35 -14.53
CA GLN A 263 -2.90 -0.51 -15.22
C GLN A 263 -3.57 -1.55 -16.14
N ALA A 264 -4.76 -2.01 -15.80
CA ALA A 264 -5.58 -2.90 -16.63
C ALA A 264 -6.25 -2.19 -17.83
N GLY A 265 -6.18 -0.85 -17.89
CA GLY A 265 -6.86 -0.04 -18.91
C GLY A 265 -8.32 0.30 -18.59
N ASP A 266 -8.90 -0.20 -17.50
CA ASP A 266 -10.28 0.05 -17.09
C ASP A 266 -10.36 1.32 -16.21
N LYS A 267 -10.26 2.47 -16.86
CA LYS A 267 -10.31 3.78 -16.19
C LYS A 267 -11.65 4.05 -15.49
N LEU A 268 -12.75 3.45 -15.96
CA LEU A 268 -14.07 3.64 -15.35
C LEU A 268 -14.18 2.95 -13.99
N LYS A 269 -13.75 1.68 -13.88
CA LYS A 269 -13.69 0.99 -12.59
C LYS A 269 -12.66 1.62 -11.66
N ALA A 270 -11.55 2.13 -12.21
CA ALA A 270 -10.58 2.89 -11.44
C ALA A 270 -11.23 4.13 -10.78
N MET A 271 -11.92 4.95 -11.59
CA MET A 271 -12.65 6.12 -11.09
C MET A 271 -13.66 5.75 -10.02
N LYS A 272 -14.51 4.74 -10.26
CA LYS A 272 -15.51 4.28 -9.28
C LYS A 272 -14.88 3.83 -7.96
N SER A 273 -13.70 3.23 -8.00
CA SER A 273 -12.98 2.83 -6.78
C SER A 273 -12.41 4.04 -6.06
N LEU A 274 -11.87 5.01 -6.80
CA LEU A 274 -11.33 6.25 -6.23
C LEU A 274 -12.43 7.13 -5.60
N LEU A 275 -13.62 7.19 -6.20
CA LEU A 275 -14.77 7.86 -5.60
C LEU A 275 -15.14 7.29 -4.21
N GLN A 276 -14.97 5.98 -4.01
CA GLN A 276 -15.21 5.35 -2.71
C GLN A 276 -14.14 5.69 -1.67
N SER A 277 -12.95 6.14 -2.08
CA SER A 277 -11.90 6.57 -1.15
C SER A 277 -12.12 7.97 -0.59
N GLY A 278 -13.01 8.77 -1.21
CA GLY A 278 -13.28 10.15 -0.80
C GLY A 278 -12.12 11.13 -1.01
N ASP A 279 -11.07 10.74 -1.73
CA ASP A 279 -9.85 11.54 -1.90
C ASP A 279 -10.04 12.55 -3.04
N THR A 280 -10.62 13.72 -2.70
CA THR A 280 -11.06 14.74 -3.67
C THR A 280 -9.92 15.22 -4.59
N GLU A 281 -8.72 15.44 -4.06
CA GLU A 281 -7.57 15.87 -4.86
C GLU A 281 -7.21 14.83 -5.92
N LYS A 282 -7.11 13.55 -5.53
CA LYS A 282 -6.82 12.47 -6.48
C LYS A 282 -7.95 12.27 -7.48
N ILE A 283 -9.21 12.45 -7.08
CA ILE A 283 -10.38 12.37 -7.96
C ILE A 283 -10.27 13.43 -9.06
N ILE A 284 -9.98 14.69 -8.70
CA ILE A 284 -9.80 15.80 -9.64
C ILE A 284 -8.62 15.52 -10.58
N PHE A 285 -7.48 15.10 -10.03
CA PHE A 285 -6.28 14.78 -10.80
C PHE A 285 -6.50 13.63 -11.79
N PHE A 286 -7.13 12.54 -11.33
CA PHE A 286 -7.41 11.37 -12.16
C PHE A 286 -8.38 11.70 -13.29
N ALA A 287 -9.45 12.44 -13.01
CA ALA A 287 -10.41 12.88 -14.03
C ALA A 287 -9.72 13.73 -15.12
N GLY A 288 -8.87 14.68 -14.72
CA GLY A 288 -8.09 15.51 -15.63
C GLY A 288 -7.14 14.71 -16.54
N THR A 289 -6.52 13.66 -16.00
CA THR A 289 -5.57 12.80 -16.72
C THR A 289 -6.27 11.77 -17.61
N ALA A 290 -7.40 11.22 -17.17
CA ALA A 290 -8.11 10.15 -17.85
C ALA A 290 -8.72 10.60 -19.19
N ARG A 291 -9.16 11.86 -19.29
CA ARG A 291 -9.73 12.52 -20.47
C ARG A 291 -10.91 11.77 -21.11
N GLN A 292 -11.79 11.18 -20.31
CA GLN A 292 -13.00 10.50 -20.79
C GLN A 292 -14.27 11.22 -20.31
N PRO A 293 -15.28 11.44 -21.18
CA PRO A 293 -16.52 12.13 -20.82
C PRO A 293 -17.22 11.53 -19.60
N ASP A 294 -17.35 10.20 -19.56
CA ASP A 294 -18.02 9.49 -18.47
C ASP A 294 -17.32 9.70 -17.12
N ILE A 295 -15.99 9.75 -17.11
CA ILE A 295 -15.18 9.99 -15.91
C ILE A 295 -15.37 11.42 -15.42
N TYR A 296 -15.41 12.40 -16.32
CA TYR A 296 -15.71 13.78 -15.96
C TYR A 296 -17.11 13.92 -15.35
N VAL A 297 -18.12 13.22 -15.89
CA VAL A 297 -19.48 13.22 -15.31
C VAL A 297 -19.47 12.62 -13.91
N LEU A 298 -18.79 11.49 -13.71
CA LEU A 298 -18.66 10.85 -12.39
C LEU A 298 -17.95 11.75 -11.38
N ALA A 299 -16.86 12.41 -11.78
CA ALA A 299 -16.15 13.38 -10.95
C ALA A 299 -17.05 14.55 -10.57
N GLY A 300 -17.72 15.17 -11.55
CA GLY A 300 -18.61 16.30 -11.32
C GLY A 300 -19.76 15.96 -10.37
N ASN A 301 -20.39 14.79 -10.55
CA ASN A 301 -21.49 14.36 -9.66
C ASN A 301 -21.01 14.15 -8.22
N TYR A 302 -19.80 13.61 -8.02
CA TYR A 302 -19.22 13.47 -6.69
C TYR A 302 -18.95 14.84 -6.05
N LEU A 303 -18.31 15.74 -6.79
CA LEU A 303 -17.99 17.08 -6.31
C LEU A 303 -19.24 17.90 -5.95
N GLN A 304 -20.36 17.71 -6.66
CA GLN A 304 -21.64 18.33 -6.31
C GLN A 304 -22.21 17.89 -4.95
N SER A 305 -21.79 16.73 -4.44
CA SER A 305 -22.21 16.25 -3.10
C SER A 305 -21.39 16.83 -1.95
N LEU A 306 -20.32 17.57 -2.26
CA LEU A 306 -19.47 18.26 -1.29
C LEU A 306 -19.97 19.69 -1.04
N ASP A 307 -19.38 20.37 -0.08
CA ASP A 307 -19.58 21.81 0.16
C ASP A 307 -18.85 22.63 -0.92
N TRP A 308 -19.45 22.67 -2.11
CA TRP A 308 -18.91 23.41 -3.25
C TRP A 308 -19.18 24.92 -3.18
N HIS A 309 -20.08 25.38 -2.31
CA HIS A 309 -20.41 26.81 -2.21
C HIS A 309 -19.35 27.59 -1.44
N ASN A 310 -18.71 26.96 -0.45
CA ASN A 310 -17.60 27.55 0.29
C ASN A 310 -16.24 27.33 -0.39
N ASP A 311 -16.14 26.38 -1.34
CA ASP A 311 -14.91 26.04 -2.04
C ASP A 311 -14.97 26.40 -3.54
N GLN A 312 -14.31 27.50 -3.90
CA GLN A 312 -14.24 27.95 -5.29
C GLN A 312 -13.48 26.99 -6.22
N GLU A 313 -12.53 26.20 -5.73
CA GLU A 313 -11.80 25.23 -6.55
C GLU A 313 -12.68 24.04 -6.92
N ILE A 314 -13.49 23.55 -5.98
CA ILE A 314 -14.50 22.51 -6.23
C ILE A 314 -15.51 23.02 -7.25
N MET A 315 -16.04 24.22 -7.08
CA MET A 315 -16.98 24.84 -8.03
C MET A 315 -16.39 24.94 -9.45
N ARG A 316 -15.16 25.45 -9.59
CA ARG A 316 -14.45 25.54 -10.88
C ARG A 316 -14.23 24.17 -11.49
N SER A 317 -13.92 23.16 -10.68
CA SER A 317 -13.70 21.78 -11.13
C SER A 317 -14.99 21.14 -11.64
N ILE A 318 -16.13 21.35 -10.97
CA ILE A 318 -17.45 20.89 -11.44
C ILE A 318 -17.76 21.46 -12.83
N ILE A 319 -17.64 22.78 -12.98
CA ILE A 319 -17.88 23.48 -14.26
C ILE A 319 -16.95 22.93 -15.34
N GLN A 320 -15.66 22.80 -15.03
CA GLN A 320 -14.67 22.29 -15.96
C GLN A 320 -15.01 20.86 -16.42
N PHE A 321 -15.37 19.97 -15.51
CA PHE A 321 -15.66 18.57 -15.84
C PHE A 321 -16.93 18.41 -16.64
N TYR A 322 -18.06 19.03 -16.27
CA TYR A 322 -19.26 18.95 -17.08
C TYR A 322 -19.11 19.60 -18.45
N SER A 323 -18.36 20.70 -18.53
CA SER A 323 -18.05 21.35 -19.82
C SER A 323 -17.22 20.43 -20.72
N LYS A 324 -16.15 19.82 -20.20
CA LYS A 324 -15.32 18.85 -20.94
C LYS A 324 -16.09 17.58 -21.33
N ALA A 325 -17.05 17.15 -20.51
CA ALA A 325 -17.93 16.03 -20.81
C ALA A 325 -19.02 16.36 -21.85
N LYS A 326 -19.22 17.63 -22.19
CA LYS A 326 -20.41 18.12 -22.93
C LYS A 326 -21.73 17.74 -22.25
N ALA A 327 -21.73 17.61 -20.93
CA ALA A 327 -22.91 17.30 -20.13
C ALA A 327 -23.73 18.58 -19.86
N HIS A 328 -24.31 19.15 -20.92
CA HIS A 328 -24.95 20.47 -20.89
C HIS A 328 -26.14 20.55 -19.92
N GLU A 329 -26.95 19.50 -19.79
CA GLU A 329 -28.06 19.48 -18.82
C GLU A 329 -27.57 19.51 -17.37
N LYS A 330 -26.53 18.73 -17.04
CA LYS A 330 -25.93 18.73 -15.70
C LYS A 330 -25.30 20.07 -15.36
N LEU A 331 -24.68 20.72 -16.34
CA LEU A 331 -24.11 22.04 -16.16
C LEU A 331 -25.19 23.10 -15.96
N ALA A 332 -26.29 23.04 -16.70
CA ALA A 332 -27.44 23.92 -16.51
C ALA A 332 -28.03 23.77 -15.10
N SER A 333 -28.26 22.52 -14.67
CA SER A 333 -28.73 22.22 -13.31
C SER A 333 -27.77 22.69 -12.22
N PHE A 334 -26.45 22.63 -12.46
CA PHE A 334 -25.47 23.15 -11.51
C PHE A 334 -25.55 24.68 -11.37
N TYR A 335 -25.64 25.42 -12.47
CA TYR A 335 -25.80 26.87 -12.41
C TYR A 335 -27.13 27.30 -11.79
N ASP A 336 -28.19 26.52 -11.99
CA ASP A 336 -29.49 26.73 -11.33
C ASP A 336 -29.37 26.54 -9.80
N ALA A 337 -28.63 25.52 -9.34
CA ALA A 337 -28.30 25.35 -7.93
C ALA A 337 -27.43 26.49 -7.39
N CYS A 338 -26.45 26.99 -8.16
CA CYS A 338 -25.68 28.18 -7.78
C CYS A 338 -26.59 29.39 -7.59
N ALA A 339 -27.55 29.63 -8.50
CA ALA A 339 -28.50 30.73 -8.36
C ALA A 339 -29.37 30.59 -7.10
N GLN A 340 -29.79 29.36 -6.79
CA GLN A 340 -30.55 29.09 -5.58
C GLN A 340 -29.76 29.42 -4.31
N VAL A 341 -28.47 29.06 -4.25
CA VAL A 341 -27.59 29.39 -3.11
C VAL A 341 -27.37 30.91 -2.99
N GLU A 342 -27.27 31.64 -4.11
CA GLU A 342 -27.15 33.11 -4.08
C GLU A 342 -28.42 33.79 -3.52
N ILE A 343 -29.60 33.22 -3.76
CA ILE A 343 -30.89 33.69 -3.19
C ILE A 343 -30.99 33.28 -1.71
N ASP A 344 -31.00 31.96 -1.51
CA ASP A 344 -30.39 31.18 -0.43
C ASP A 344 -29.74 31.91 0.76
N GLU A 345 -28.44 32.03 0.63
CA GLU A 345 -27.53 32.38 1.71
C GLU A 345 -27.16 33.86 1.65
N TYR A 346 -27.09 34.43 0.44
CA TYR A 346 -26.53 35.75 0.21
C TYR A 346 -27.56 36.83 -0.13
N ARG A 347 -28.79 36.45 -0.50
CA ARG A 347 -29.85 37.35 -0.99
C ARG A 347 -29.35 38.28 -2.10
N ASP A 348 -28.44 37.76 -2.93
CA ASP A 348 -27.80 38.47 -4.03
C ASP A 348 -28.51 38.11 -5.35
N TYR A 349 -29.62 38.79 -5.60
CA TYR A 349 -30.45 38.56 -6.78
C TYR A 349 -29.75 38.97 -8.09
N GLU A 350 -28.80 39.90 -8.06
CA GLU A 350 -28.02 40.27 -9.25
C GLU A 350 -27.10 39.11 -9.68
N LYS A 351 -26.38 38.50 -8.73
CA LYS A 351 -25.57 37.30 -9.02
C LYS A 351 -26.43 36.09 -9.37
N ALA A 352 -27.55 35.89 -8.67
CA ALA A 352 -28.48 34.82 -8.99
C ALA A 352 -29.00 34.93 -10.44
N GLY A 353 -29.38 36.14 -10.89
CA GLY A 353 -29.77 36.38 -12.28
C GLY A 353 -28.63 36.13 -13.29
N GLY A 354 -27.38 36.42 -12.90
CA GLY A 354 -26.19 36.04 -13.67
C GLY A 354 -26.05 34.52 -13.82
N ALA A 355 -26.17 33.77 -12.73
CA ALA A 355 -26.08 32.31 -12.71
C ALA A 355 -27.24 31.65 -13.50
N LEU A 356 -28.47 32.13 -13.36
CA LEU A 356 -29.62 31.63 -14.13
C LEU A 356 -29.45 31.82 -15.65
N ARG A 357 -28.84 32.93 -16.09
CA ARG A 357 -28.53 33.15 -17.51
C ARG A 357 -27.50 32.16 -18.04
N GLU A 358 -26.48 31.82 -17.25
CA GLU A 358 -25.55 30.73 -17.61
C GLU A 358 -26.26 29.37 -17.62
N ALA A 359 -27.15 29.10 -16.65
CA ALA A 359 -27.98 27.90 -16.65
C ALA A 359 -28.80 27.78 -17.95
N MET A 360 -29.47 28.86 -18.34
CA MET A 360 -30.27 28.93 -19.56
C MET A 360 -29.43 28.72 -20.81
N LYS A 361 -28.27 29.37 -20.92
CA LYS A 361 -27.33 29.19 -22.03
C LYS A 361 -26.93 27.73 -22.22
N TYR A 362 -26.67 26.97 -21.16
CA TYR A 362 -26.35 25.54 -21.27
C TYR A 362 -27.58 24.67 -21.51
N LEU A 363 -28.74 25.03 -20.96
CA LEU A 363 -29.98 24.32 -21.25
C LEU A 363 -30.38 24.45 -22.73
N LEU A 364 -30.28 25.65 -23.30
CA LEU A 364 -30.50 25.87 -24.74
C LEU A 364 -29.58 25.00 -25.60
N LYS A 365 -28.30 24.86 -25.21
CA LYS A 365 -27.34 23.97 -25.89
C LYS A 365 -27.69 22.49 -25.76
N ALA A 366 -28.28 22.09 -24.64
CA ALA A 366 -28.71 20.70 -24.41
C ALA A 366 -29.94 20.35 -25.26
N VAL A 367 -30.91 21.25 -25.35
CA VAL A 367 -32.18 21.05 -26.06
C VAL A 367 -32.04 21.24 -27.57
N GLY A 368 -31.16 22.14 -28.02
CA GLY A 368 -30.91 22.38 -29.44
C GLY A 368 -32.06 23.11 -30.14
N VAL A 369 -32.45 22.65 -31.33
CA VAL A 369 -33.40 23.37 -32.22
C VAL A 369 -34.81 23.47 -31.61
N ALA A 370 -35.18 22.59 -30.68
CA ALA A 370 -36.48 22.61 -30.02
C ALA A 370 -36.55 23.53 -28.78
N ALA A 371 -35.50 24.31 -28.51
CA ALA A 371 -35.36 25.01 -27.24
C ALA A 371 -36.42 26.08 -26.96
N GLU A 372 -36.96 26.75 -27.99
CA GLU A 372 -37.99 27.78 -27.81
C GLU A 372 -39.32 27.24 -27.27
N ASN A 373 -39.62 25.97 -27.55
CA ASN A 373 -40.85 25.30 -27.11
C ASN A 373 -40.63 24.39 -25.90
N ASP A 374 -39.41 24.30 -25.35
CA ASP A 374 -39.14 23.46 -24.19
C ASP A 374 -39.67 24.15 -22.91
N PRO A 375 -40.58 23.49 -22.16
CA PRO A 375 -41.18 24.09 -20.96
C PRO A 375 -40.14 24.44 -19.88
N ARG A 376 -39.00 23.74 -19.82
CA ARG A 376 -37.91 24.05 -18.88
C ARG A 376 -37.24 25.36 -19.25
N VAL A 377 -37.05 25.64 -20.55
CA VAL A 377 -36.48 26.90 -21.03
C VAL A 377 -37.42 28.06 -20.72
N GLN A 378 -38.73 27.90 -20.98
CA GLN A 378 -39.74 28.91 -20.68
C GLN A 378 -39.86 29.19 -19.18
N SER A 379 -39.85 28.13 -18.35
CA SER A 379 -39.85 28.26 -16.90
C SER A 379 -38.63 29.03 -16.40
N LEU A 380 -37.44 28.73 -16.95
CA LEU A 380 -36.21 29.41 -16.58
C LEU A 380 -36.17 30.87 -17.05
N GLN A 381 -36.70 31.16 -18.25
CA GLN A 381 -36.89 32.55 -18.74
C GLN A 381 -37.82 33.34 -17.81
N LYS A 382 -38.96 32.77 -17.43
CA LYS A 382 -39.89 33.40 -16.48
C LYS A 382 -39.18 33.67 -15.14
N ARG A 383 -38.42 32.69 -14.63
CA ARG A 383 -37.65 32.82 -13.38
C ARG A 383 -36.61 33.95 -13.46
N ILE A 384 -35.84 34.02 -14.55
CA ILE A 384 -34.87 35.11 -14.78
C ILE A 384 -35.56 36.46 -14.77
N GLY A 385 -36.68 36.61 -15.47
CA GLY A 385 -37.43 37.86 -15.50
C GLY A 385 -37.90 38.33 -14.13
N LEU A 386 -38.38 37.40 -13.28
CA LEU A 386 -38.78 37.72 -11.90
C LEU A 386 -37.58 38.11 -11.02
N VAL A 387 -36.46 37.40 -11.13
CA VAL A 387 -35.23 37.71 -10.38
C VAL A 387 -34.66 39.07 -10.81
N ASP A 388 -34.60 39.35 -12.10
CA ASP A 388 -34.10 40.63 -12.64
C ASP A 388 -35.02 41.79 -12.24
N ASN A 389 -36.34 41.58 -12.23
CA ASN A 389 -37.30 42.58 -11.77
C ASN A 389 -37.05 42.93 -10.29
N PHE A 390 -36.90 41.91 -9.43
CA PHE A 390 -36.62 42.14 -8.01
C PHE A 390 -35.21 42.71 -7.75
N ALA A 391 -34.20 42.31 -8.52
CA ALA A 391 -32.88 42.94 -8.45
C ALA A 391 -32.94 44.44 -8.80
N GLY A 392 -33.84 44.82 -9.71
CA GLY A 392 -34.12 46.22 -10.07
C GLY A 392 -34.83 47.04 -8.98
N VAL A 393 -35.61 46.39 -8.11
CA VAL A 393 -36.37 47.05 -7.02
C VAL A 393 -35.46 47.87 -6.10
N ARG A 394 -34.26 47.39 -5.77
CA ARG A 394 -33.29 48.15 -4.94
C ARG A 394 -32.85 49.46 -5.60
N LYS A 395 -32.73 49.49 -6.93
CA LYS A 395 -32.39 50.71 -7.68
C LYS A 395 -33.58 51.66 -7.72
N LEU A 396 -34.79 51.12 -7.91
CA LEU A 396 -36.02 51.91 -7.89
C LEU A 396 -36.28 52.55 -6.53
N ALA A 397 -35.96 51.89 -5.42
CA ALA A 397 -36.09 52.46 -4.09
C ALA A 397 -35.34 53.81 -3.92
N ALA A 398 -34.22 53.99 -4.64
CA ALA A 398 -33.46 55.24 -4.61
C ALA A 398 -33.96 56.31 -5.61
N THR A 399 -34.56 55.91 -6.73
CA THR A 399 -34.93 56.83 -7.82
C THR A 399 -36.43 57.14 -7.91
N ASP A 400 -37.28 56.13 -7.69
CA ASP A 400 -38.74 56.22 -7.77
C ASP A 400 -39.38 55.23 -6.78
N PRO A 401 -39.59 55.66 -5.51
CA PRO A 401 -40.13 54.79 -4.48
C PRO A 401 -41.59 54.37 -4.72
N ALA A 402 -42.37 55.16 -5.46
CA ALA A 402 -43.77 54.84 -5.74
C ALA A 402 -43.88 53.66 -6.72
N GLU A 403 -43.08 53.67 -7.78
CA GLU A 403 -43.04 52.53 -8.72
C GLU A 403 -42.44 51.29 -8.06
N MET A 404 -41.47 51.47 -7.15
CA MET A 404 -40.92 50.37 -6.36
C MET A 404 -41.97 49.62 -5.53
N VAL A 405 -42.82 50.36 -4.80
CA VAL A 405 -43.92 49.78 -4.01
C VAL A 405 -44.88 49.01 -4.91
N LYS A 406 -45.30 49.62 -6.03
CA LYS A 406 -46.21 49.00 -7.00
C LYS A 406 -45.64 47.69 -7.55
N VAL A 407 -44.37 47.67 -7.95
CA VAL A 407 -43.70 46.44 -8.42
C VAL A 407 -43.69 45.37 -7.34
N CYS A 408 -43.34 45.72 -6.09
CA CYS A 408 -43.34 44.76 -4.99
C CYS A 408 -44.74 44.21 -4.68
N GLU A 409 -45.77 45.06 -4.66
CA GLU A 409 -47.17 44.65 -4.46
C GLU A 409 -47.64 43.69 -5.56
N GLU A 410 -47.35 44.00 -6.84
CA GLU A 410 -47.66 43.13 -7.97
C GLU A 410 -46.94 41.78 -7.84
N MET A 411 -45.66 41.77 -7.46
CA MET A 411 -44.88 40.54 -7.30
C MET A 411 -45.40 39.65 -6.17
N VAL A 412 -45.87 40.21 -5.06
CA VAL A 412 -46.45 39.45 -3.93
C VAL A 412 -47.76 38.75 -4.32
N GLN A 413 -48.50 39.26 -5.31
CA GLN A 413 -49.72 38.63 -5.81
C GLN A 413 -49.46 37.51 -6.82
N LEU A 414 -48.23 37.36 -7.33
CA LEU A 414 -47.90 36.30 -8.28
C LEU A 414 -47.89 34.92 -7.59
N PRO A 415 -48.64 33.93 -8.08
CA PRO A 415 -48.78 32.63 -7.42
C PRO A 415 -47.47 31.82 -7.39
N ASP A 416 -46.58 32.01 -8.37
CA ASP A 416 -45.32 31.26 -8.49
C ASP A 416 -44.10 32.07 -8.02
N ILE A 417 -44.27 33.18 -7.29
CA ILE A 417 -43.15 34.08 -6.97
C ILE A 417 -42.03 33.38 -6.19
N GLU A 418 -42.39 32.47 -5.28
CA GLU A 418 -41.43 31.73 -4.45
C GLU A 418 -40.48 30.82 -5.26
N SER A 419 -40.82 30.50 -6.51
CA SER A 419 -39.93 29.76 -7.42
C SER A 419 -38.73 30.59 -7.89
N ALA A 420 -38.79 31.92 -7.76
CA ALA A 420 -37.80 32.85 -8.27
C ALA A 420 -37.24 33.76 -7.18
N VAL A 421 -38.10 34.27 -6.30
CA VAL A 421 -37.77 35.24 -5.28
C VAL A 421 -38.48 34.85 -3.99
N ARG A 422 -37.73 34.86 -2.89
CA ARG A 422 -38.28 34.66 -1.55
C ARG A 422 -39.28 35.77 -1.24
N ILE A 423 -40.53 35.37 -1.02
CA ILE A 423 -41.60 36.32 -0.72
C ILE A 423 -41.30 37.19 0.51
N GLY A 424 -40.58 36.63 1.50
CA GLY A 424 -40.14 37.37 2.68
C GLY A 424 -39.19 38.53 2.37
N ASP A 425 -38.31 38.39 1.38
CA ASP A 425 -37.38 39.46 0.98
C ASP A 425 -38.12 40.60 0.26
N ILE A 426 -39.20 40.29 -0.47
CA ILE A 426 -40.07 41.32 -1.07
C ILE A 426 -40.79 42.12 0.02
N PHE A 427 -41.34 41.44 1.03
CA PHE A 427 -41.97 42.12 2.16
C PHE A 427 -40.96 42.90 3.00
N ALA A 428 -39.74 42.38 3.20
CA ALA A 428 -38.68 43.11 3.90
C ALA A 428 -38.43 44.46 3.24
N GLN A 429 -38.32 44.48 1.91
CA GLN A 429 -38.11 45.70 1.14
C GLN A 429 -39.26 46.71 1.29
N LEU A 430 -40.52 46.25 1.32
CA LEU A 430 -41.69 47.08 1.57
C LEU A 430 -41.69 47.64 3.01
N VAL A 431 -41.42 46.79 4.00
CA VAL A 431 -41.39 47.17 5.42
C VAL A 431 -40.30 48.21 5.69
N GLU A 432 -39.10 48.01 5.15
CA GLU A 432 -38.00 48.98 5.23
C GLU A 432 -38.39 50.32 4.62
N HIS A 433 -38.96 50.31 3.41
CA HIS A 433 -39.38 51.54 2.73
C HIS A 433 -40.44 52.34 3.50
N TYR A 434 -41.48 51.67 4.02
CA TYR A 434 -42.53 52.33 4.79
C TYR A 434 -42.01 52.85 6.14
N ALA A 435 -41.11 52.09 6.79
CA ALA A 435 -40.48 52.53 8.03
C ALA A 435 -39.58 53.77 7.82
N GLU A 436 -38.78 53.79 6.74
CA GLU A 436 -37.99 54.96 6.35
C GLU A 436 -38.86 56.19 6.06
N SER A 437 -40.00 55.96 5.39
CA SER A 437 -41.00 56.99 5.09
C SER A 437 -41.85 57.41 6.30
N ARG A 438 -41.64 56.78 7.48
CA ARG A 438 -42.41 56.94 8.72
C ARG A 438 -43.90 56.60 8.60
N ASP A 439 -44.28 55.84 7.60
CA ASP A 439 -45.61 55.26 7.47
C ASP A 439 -45.68 53.93 8.21
N PHE A 440 -45.74 54.01 9.55
CA PHE A 440 -45.78 52.82 10.38
C PHE A 440 -47.09 52.03 10.27
N GLY A 441 -48.17 52.65 9.76
CA GLY A 441 -49.44 51.97 9.53
C GLY A 441 -49.32 50.96 8.39
N GLU A 442 -48.75 51.38 7.27
CA GLU A 442 -48.51 50.51 6.12
C GLU A 442 -47.40 49.48 6.38
N ALA A 443 -46.33 49.88 7.09
CA ALA A 443 -45.30 48.94 7.53
C ALA A 443 -45.90 47.81 8.40
N HIS A 444 -46.77 48.16 9.35
CA HIS A 444 -47.47 47.18 10.19
C HIS A 444 -48.39 46.27 9.35
N ARG A 445 -49.13 46.82 8.39
CA ARG A 445 -49.98 46.04 7.47
C ARG A 445 -49.16 45.01 6.69
N CYS A 446 -47.98 45.37 6.21
CA CYS A 446 -47.06 44.44 5.54
C CYS A 446 -46.61 43.30 6.47
N VAL A 447 -46.19 43.62 7.70
CA VAL A 447 -45.77 42.61 8.69
C VAL A 447 -46.93 41.67 9.06
N GLU A 448 -48.14 42.19 9.25
CA GLU A 448 -49.31 41.34 9.52
C GLU A 448 -49.66 40.44 8.32
N THR A 449 -49.48 40.93 7.10
CA THR A 449 -49.65 40.12 5.89
C THR A 449 -48.61 38.99 5.83
N MET A 450 -47.36 39.25 6.21
CA MET A 450 -46.33 38.21 6.35
C MET A 450 -46.77 37.15 7.36
N ARG A 451 -47.30 37.57 8.52
CA ARG A 451 -47.78 36.65 9.57
C ARG A 451 -48.98 35.81 9.10
N GLN A 452 -49.93 36.42 8.39
CA GLN A 452 -51.09 35.71 7.82
C GLN A 452 -50.66 34.67 6.79
N LYS A 453 -49.62 34.97 6.00
CA LYS A 453 -48.98 34.03 5.06
C LYS A 453 -48.02 33.04 5.73
N GLN A 454 -47.96 33.01 7.06
CA GLN A 454 -47.08 32.14 7.86
C GLN A 454 -45.58 32.30 7.55
N ILE A 455 -45.17 33.48 7.09
CA ILE A 455 -43.76 33.81 6.85
C ILE A 455 -43.10 34.10 8.20
N ILE A 456 -41.98 33.44 8.47
CA ILE A 456 -41.16 33.67 9.67
C ILE A 456 -40.51 35.05 9.55
N LEU A 457 -40.69 35.94 10.52
CA LEU A 457 -40.24 37.33 10.43
C LEU A 457 -38.73 37.51 10.67
N THR A 458 -38.14 36.70 11.56
CA THR A 458 -36.76 36.85 12.04
C THR A 458 -35.68 36.90 10.97
N PRO A 459 -35.75 36.13 9.87
CA PRO A 459 -34.77 36.24 8.80
C PRO A 459 -34.89 37.56 8.03
N TYR A 460 -36.06 38.19 7.99
CA TYR A 460 -36.36 39.27 7.03
C TYR A 460 -36.46 40.65 7.66
N VAL A 461 -36.86 40.74 8.92
CA VAL A 461 -37.10 42.02 9.61
C VAL A 461 -36.44 41.99 10.98
N ASP A 462 -35.58 42.97 11.24
CA ASP A 462 -34.88 43.12 12.51
C ASP A 462 -35.84 43.34 13.68
N GLN A 463 -35.50 42.79 14.85
CA GLN A 463 -36.34 42.92 16.05
C GLN A 463 -36.54 44.39 16.46
N ALA A 464 -35.50 45.23 16.33
CA ALA A 464 -35.60 46.66 16.63
C ALA A 464 -36.57 47.40 15.70
N LEU A 465 -36.59 47.00 14.41
CA LEU A 465 -37.51 47.55 13.43
C LEU A 465 -38.95 47.15 13.74
N LEU A 466 -39.17 45.88 14.11
CA LEU A 466 -40.48 45.39 14.57
C LEU A 466 -40.95 46.13 15.82
N GLU A 467 -40.10 46.28 16.83
CA GLU A 467 -40.44 47.04 18.05
C GLU A 467 -40.84 48.47 17.72
N THR A 468 -40.14 49.12 16.80
CA THR A 468 -40.46 50.49 16.35
C THR A 468 -41.84 50.55 15.68
N ILE A 469 -42.12 49.63 14.75
CA ILE A 469 -43.39 49.59 14.01
C ILE A 469 -44.57 49.34 14.96
N TYR A 470 -44.48 48.31 15.81
CA TYR A 470 -45.57 47.92 16.72
C TYR A 470 -45.84 48.97 17.81
N ASN A 471 -44.78 49.59 18.37
CA ASN A 471 -44.95 50.69 19.32
C ASN A 471 -45.63 51.91 18.67
N ALA A 472 -45.31 52.21 17.42
CA ALA A 472 -45.91 53.35 16.70
C ALA A 472 -47.41 53.16 16.44
N VAL A 473 -47.88 51.92 16.23
CA VAL A 473 -49.30 51.60 16.06
C VAL A 473 -50.03 51.22 17.37
N GLY A 474 -49.33 51.25 18.50
CA GLY A 474 -49.90 50.95 19.82
C GLY A 474 -50.28 49.48 20.02
N GLN A 475 -49.65 48.55 19.30
CA GLN A 475 -49.90 47.11 19.40
C GLN A 475 -48.73 46.38 20.06
N PRO A 476 -48.96 45.25 20.77
CA PRO A 476 -47.88 44.48 21.36
C PRO A 476 -47.09 43.74 20.28
N VAL A 477 -45.75 43.78 20.39
CA VAL A 477 -44.85 43.05 19.49
C VAL A 477 -45.16 41.54 19.56
N PRO A 478 -45.35 40.85 18.43
CA PRO A 478 -45.65 39.43 18.42
C PRO A 478 -44.51 38.63 19.05
N LEU A 479 -44.85 37.63 19.87
CA LEU A 479 -43.90 36.64 20.35
C LEU A 479 -43.41 35.81 19.16
N GLN A 480 -42.15 36.00 18.78
CA GLN A 480 -41.54 35.25 17.68
C GLN A 480 -41.32 33.79 18.10
N ALA A 481 -41.81 32.85 17.29
CA ALA A 481 -41.47 31.44 17.45
C ALA A 481 -39.99 31.24 17.04
N GLY A 482 -39.07 31.24 18.00
CA GLY A 482 -37.65 30.92 17.77
C GLY A 482 -36.61 31.70 18.59
N GLY A 483 -37.00 32.70 19.37
CA GLY A 483 -36.07 33.41 20.25
C GLY A 483 -35.76 32.62 21.53
N GLY A 484 -34.52 32.15 21.69
CA GLY A 484 -34.01 31.64 22.97
C GLY A 484 -34.13 32.66 24.12
N PRO A 485 -33.95 32.23 25.39
CA PRO A 485 -34.39 32.99 26.55
C PRO A 485 -33.69 34.35 26.65
N ARG A 486 -34.48 35.40 26.94
CA ARG A 486 -33.95 36.71 27.37
C ARG A 486 -32.99 36.51 28.56
N PRO A 487 -31.86 37.24 28.63
CA PRO A 487 -31.08 37.27 29.85
C PRO A 487 -31.94 37.91 30.94
N ALA A 488 -32.14 37.17 32.04
CA ALA A 488 -32.80 37.68 33.22
C ALA A 488 -31.99 38.87 33.75
N ALA A 489 -32.68 39.99 33.95
CA ALA A 489 -32.15 41.09 34.74
C ALA A 489 -31.88 40.58 36.16
N GLY A 490 -30.63 40.70 36.58
CA GLY A 490 -30.12 40.46 37.93
C GLY A 490 -28.89 41.31 38.14
#